data_AF-A0A2G2JT91-F1
#
_entry.id   AF-A0A2G2JT91-F1
#
_cell.length_a   1.000
_cell.length_b   1.000
_cell.length_c   1.000
_cell.angle_alpha   90.00
_cell.angle_beta   90.00
_cell.angle_gamma   90.00
#
_symmetry.space_group_name_H-M   'P 1'
#
loop_
_entity.id
_entity.type
_entity.pdbx_description
1 polymer ?
#
loop_
_entity_poly.entity_id
_entity_poly.type
_entity_poly.pdbx_seq_one_letter_code
_entity_poly.pdbx_strand_id
1 'polypeptide(L)'
;MKTIQTIFAALVLLTSQLAYSHGSHAPVMNEAQIMALGVSAASQFSTQDTGLPIGKLPESWANIKENNVSIHKKGRGYYILKIENGADERILYVLVSNAGRVYDANFTGAFKDIK
;
A
#
# COMPACT_ATOMS: atom_id res chain seq x y z
N MET A 1 51.24 32.52 5.36
CA MET A 1 50.28 31.61 4.68
C MET A 1 49.93 30.36 5.52
N LYS A 2 49.82 30.46 6.85
CA LYS A 2 49.53 29.29 7.72
C LYS A 2 48.20 29.39 8.49
N THR A 3 47.55 30.55 8.49
CA THR A 3 46.27 30.80 9.17
C THR A 3 45.05 30.58 8.26
N ILE A 4 45.22 30.67 6.93
CA ILE A 4 44.13 30.46 5.96
C ILE A 4 43.78 28.96 5.84
N GLN A 5 44.76 28.06 6.00
CA GLN A 5 44.50 26.61 5.93
C GLN A 5 43.70 26.08 7.14
N THR A 6 43.82 26.72 8.30
CA THR A 6 43.09 26.31 9.52
C THR A 6 41.59 26.66 9.46
N ILE A 7 41.23 27.73 8.75
CA ILE A 7 39.83 28.18 8.61
C ILE A 7 39.04 27.21 7.70
N PHE A 8 39.69 26.64 6.69
CA PHE A 8 39.03 25.73 5.75
C PHE A 8 38.67 24.37 6.37
N ALA A 9 39.46 23.88 7.33
CA ALA A 9 39.21 22.61 8.01
C ALA A 9 38.01 22.68 8.97
N ALA A 10 37.68 23.86 9.52
CA ALA A 10 36.54 24.05 10.42
C ALA A 10 35.19 24.15 9.68
N LEU A 11 35.19 24.53 8.40
CA LEU A 11 33.97 24.74 7.62
C LEU A 11 33.33 23.44 7.10
N VAL A 12 34.12 22.37 6.96
CA VAL A 12 33.66 21.07 6.43
C VAL A 12 32.80 20.28 7.43
N LEU A 13 32.89 20.59 8.73
CA LEU A 13 32.13 19.90 9.78
C LEU A 13 30.68 20.42 9.95
N LEU A 14 30.29 21.47 9.23
CA LEU A 14 28.96 22.10 9.35
C LEU A 14 27.91 21.51 8.39
N THR A 15 28.27 20.55 7.54
CA THR A 15 27.31 19.83 6.70
C THR A 15 26.86 18.53 7.37
N SER A 16 26.41 18.59 8.62
CA SER A 16 25.64 17.49 9.19
C SER A 16 24.33 17.41 8.42
N GLN A 17 24.24 16.44 7.52
CA GLN A 17 23.06 16.13 6.73
C GLN A 17 21.88 15.95 7.68
N LEU A 18 20.87 16.81 7.56
CA LEU A 18 19.56 16.61 8.18
C LEU A 18 18.95 15.36 7.53
N ALA A 19 19.24 14.19 8.08
CA ALA A 19 18.54 12.97 7.74
C ALA A 19 17.12 13.10 8.30
N TYR A 20 16.20 13.60 7.47
CA TYR A 20 14.76 13.53 7.76
C TYR A 20 14.34 12.06 7.72
N SER A 21 14.37 11.38 8.87
CA SER A 21 13.63 10.14 9.02
C SER A 21 12.15 10.50 8.83
N HIS A 22 11.55 10.14 7.69
CA HIS A 22 10.11 10.28 7.44
C HIS A 22 9.36 9.21 8.24
N GLY A 23 9.50 9.25 9.55
CA GLY A 23 8.84 8.36 10.51
C GLY A 23 7.44 8.84 10.84
N SER A 24 6.63 9.27 9.87
CA SER A 24 5.19 9.35 10.10
C SER A 24 4.61 7.96 9.83
N HIS A 25 4.38 7.21 10.90
CA HIS A 25 3.49 6.06 10.78
C HIS A 25 2.12 6.63 10.43
N ALA A 26 1.63 6.32 9.22
CA ALA A 26 0.27 6.67 8.85
C ALA A 26 -0.69 6.13 9.94
N PRO A 27 -1.68 6.92 10.37
CA PRO A 27 -2.57 6.53 11.45
C PRO A 27 -3.28 5.22 11.07
N VAL A 28 -3.55 4.40 12.09
CA VAL A 28 -4.33 3.18 11.92
C VAL A 28 -5.72 3.57 11.42
N MET A 29 -6.12 2.98 10.30
CA MET A 29 -7.41 3.19 9.68
C MET A 29 -8.47 2.33 10.34
N ASN A 30 -9.71 2.84 10.40
CA ASN A 30 -10.85 2.04 10.80
C ASN A 30 -11.30 1.09 9.66
N GLU A 31 -12.19 0.15 9.97
CA GLU A 31 -12.60 -0.88 9.00
C GLU A 31 -13.35 -0.31 7.79
N ALA A 32 -14.11 0.78 7.95
CA ALA A 32 -14.77 1.45 6.83
C ALA A 32 -13.76 2.07 5.85
N GLN A 33 -12.73 2.75 6.38
CA GLN A 33 -11.63 3.28 5.58
C GLN A 33 -10.86 2.17 4.86
N ILE A 34 -10.61 1.05 5.56
CA ILE A 34 -9.94 -0.12 4.98
C ILE A 34 -10.79 -0.75 3.85
N MET A 35 -12.10 -0.86 3.99
CA MET A 35 -12.97 -1.37 2.91
C MET A 35 -13.00 -0.43 1.70
N ALA A 36 -13.02 0.90 1.91
CA ALA A 36 -12.95 1.87 0.82
C ALA A 36 -11.67 1.71 -0.03
N LEU A 37 -10.54 1.31 0.58
CA LEU A 37 -9.31 0.98 -0.15
C LEU A 37 -9.48 -0.22 -1.08
N GLY A 38 -10.37 -1.17 -0.78
CA GLY A 38 -10.68 -2.28 -1.68
C GLY A 38 -11.26 -1.79 -3.00
N VAL A 39 -12.16 -0.80 -2.96
CA VAL A 39 -12.73 -0.16 -4.16
C VAL A 39 -11.62 0.54 -4.95
N SER A 40 -10.80 1.34 -4.26
CA SER A 40 -9.69 2.06 -4.91
C SER A 40 -8.66 1.10 -5.53
N ALA A 41 -8.31 0.01 -4.85
CA ALA A 41 -7.38 -0.99 -5.35
C ALA A 41 -7.92 -1.70 -6.59
N ALA A 42 -9.19 -2.12 -6.58
CA ALA A 42 -9.83 -2.73 -7.75
C ALA A 42 -9.84 -1.79 -8.97
N SER A 43 -10.14 -0.51 -8.75
CA SER A 43 -10.09 0.50 -9.81
C SER A 43 -8.66 0.75 -10.31
N GLN A 44 -7.67 0.82 -9.42
CA GLN A 44 -6.28 0.99 -9.82
C GLN A 44 -5.78 -0.21 -10.64
N PHE A 45 -6.09 -1.44 -10.22
CA PHE A 45 -5.69 -2.65 -10.94
C PHE A 45 -6.39 -2.81 -12.30
N SER A 46 -7.52 -2.13 -12.53
CA SER A 46 -8.20 -2.13 -13.83
C SER A 46 -7.69 -1.08 -14.80
N THR A 47 -7.02 -0.03 -14.30
CA THR A 47 -6.46 1.02 -15.17
C THR A 47 -5.08 0.63 -15.72
N GLN A 48 -4.24 -0.02 -14.91
CA GLN A 48 -2.89 -0.40 -15.27
C GLN A 48 -2.45 -1.74 -14.69
N ASP A 49 -1.49 -2.38 -15.35
CA ASP A 49 -0.77 -3.51 -14.77
C ASP A 49 0.13 -3.01 -13.63
N THR A 50 0.11 -3.72 -12.50
CA THR A 50 0.89 -3.37 -11.30
C THR A 50 2.13 -4.23 -11.10
N GLY A 51 2.40 -5.16 -12.02
CA GLY A 51 3.46 -6.16 -11.89
C GLY A 51 3.10 -7.31 -10.95
N LEU A 52 1.88 -7.34 -10.43
CA LEU A 52 1.35 -8.46 -9.66
C LEU A 52 0.93 -9.61 -10.58
N PRO A 53 0.99 -10.87 -10.12
CA PRO A 53 0.55 -12.04 -10.92
C PRO A 53 -0.90 -12.01 -11.39
N ILE A 54 -1.74 -11.11 -10.84
CA ILE A 54 -3.11 -10.88 -11.30
C ILE A 54 -3.19 -10.14 -12.64
N GLY A 55 -2.08 -9.51 -13.08
CA GLY A 55 -2.02 -8.64 -14.26
C GLY A 55 -2.94 -7.42 -14.15
N LYS A 56 -3.19 -6.77 -15.29
CA LYS A 56 -4.24 -5.76 -15.41
C LYS A 56 -5.63 -6.43 -15.37
N LEU A 57 -6.51 -5.94 -14.50
CA LEU A 57 -7.90 -6.40 -14.40
C LEU A 57 -8.77 -5.84 -15.54
N PRO A 58 -9.86 -6.54 -15.91
CA PRO A 58 -10.88 -6.01 -16.82
C PRO A 58 -11.49 -4.69 -16.33
N GLU A 59 -12.00 -3.88 -17.26
CA GLU A 59 -12.59 -2.57 -16.96
C GLU A 59 -13.76 -2.61 -15.97
N SER A 60 -14.48 -3.75 -15.89
CA SER A 60 -15.57 -3.94 -14.93
C SER A 60 -15.13 -3.73 -13.47
N TRP A 61 -13.85 -3.94 -13.15
CA TRP A 61 -13.28 -3.72 -11.83
C TRP A 61 -13.14 -2.23 -11.45
N ALA A 62 -13.26 -1.31 -12.39
CA ALA A 62 -13.36 0.13 -12.09
C ALA A 62 -14.69 0.53 -11.44
N ASN A 63 -15.72 -0.32 -11.57
CA ASN A 63 -17.10 -0.01 -11.16
C ASN A 63 -17.53 -0.76 -9.89
N ILE A 64 -16.57 -1.29 -9.13
CA ILE A 64 -16.84 -1.95 -7.85
C ILE A 64 -17.43 -0.94 -6.86
N LYS A 65 -18.48 -1.34 -6.15
CA LYS A 65 -19.12 -0.55 -5.10
C LYS A 65 -18.64 -1.02 -3.73
N GLU A 66 -18.77 -0.17 -2.72
CA GLU A 66 -18.35 -0.51 -1.35
C GLU A 66 -19.05 -1.76 -0.80
N ASN A 67 -20.31 -1.99 -1.16
CA ASN A 67 -21.05 -3.18 -0.73
C ASN A 67 -20.56 -4.51 -1.36
N ASN A 68 -19.70 -4.44 -2.38
CA ASN A 68 -19.01 -5.59 -2.94
C ASN A 68 -17.68 -5.90 -2.23
N VAL A 69 -17.28 -5.08 -1.26
CA VAL A 69 -16.05 -5.24 -0.49
C VAL A 69 -16.40 -5.69 0.93
N SER A 70 -15.67 -6.69 1.42
CA SER A 70 -15.78 -7.14 2.81
C SER A 70 -14.41 -7.53 3.36
N ILE A 71 -14.29 -7.57 4.69
CA ILE A 71 -13.09 -8.08 5.34
C ILE A 71 -13.17 -9.61 5.36
N HIS A 72 -12.29 -10.26 4.61
CA HIS A 72 -12.13 -11.72 4.63
C HIS A 72 -11.44 -12.20 5.91
N LYS A 73 -10.38 -11.48 6.31
CA LYS A 73 -9.57 -11.80 7.49
C LYS A 73 -8.98 -10.53 8.10
N LYS A 74 -8.92 -10.51 9.42
CA LYS A 74 -8.18 -9.52 10.21
C LYS A 74 -7.00 -10.21 10.88
N GLY A 75 -5.83 -9.61 10.78
CA GLY A 75 -4.62 -10.05 11.48
C GLY A 75 -3.99 -8.93 12.29
N ARG A 76 -2.83 -9.20 12.87
CA ARG A 76 -2.09 -8.18 13.62
C ARG A 76 -1.41 -7.22 12.64
N GLY A 77 -2.02 -6.04 12.48
CA GLY A 77 -1.49 -4.98 11.61
C GLY A 77 -1.83 -5.13 10.14
N TYR A 78 -2.74 -6.04 9.77
CA TYR A 78 -3.19 -6.20 8.38
C TYR A 78 -4.65 -6.67 8.28
N TYR A 79 -5.18 -6.50 7.08
CA TYR A 79 -6.48 -6.98 6.64
C TYR A 79 -6.31 -7.71 5.31
N ILE A 80 -7.12 -8.75 5.08
CA ILE A 80 -7.37 -9.30 3.75
C ILE A 80 -8.78 -8.89 3.37
N LEU A 81 -8.90 -8.11 2.30
CA LEU A 81 -10.19 -7.74 1.73
C LEU A 81 -10.62 -8.79 0.72
N LYS A 82 -11.92 -9.05 0.65
CA LYS A 82 -12.60 -9.82 -0.41
C LYS A 82 -13.41 -8.84 -1.23
N ILE A 83 -13.21 -8.86 -2.54
CA ILE A 83 -13.88 -7.97 -3.49
C ILE A 83 -14.56 -8.84 -4.54
N GLU A 84 -15.88 -8.76 -4.60
CA GLU A 84 -16.69 -9.56 -5.53
C GLU A 84 -17.06 -8.73 -6.76
N ASN A 85 -16.65 -9.19 -7.95
CA ASN A 85 -17.07 -8.57 -9.20
C ASN A 85 -18.10 -9.47 -9.90
N GLY A 86 -19.38 -9.14 -9.77
CA GLY A 86 -20.46 -9.93 -10.38
C GLY A 86 -20.45 -9.93 -11.92
N ALA A 87 -19.82 -8.94 -12.57
CA ALA A 87 -19.72 -8.89 -14.03
C ALA A 87 -18.57 -9.74 -14.60
N ASP A 88 -17.58 -10.05 -13.77
CA ASP A 88 -16.40 -10.84 -14.14
C ASP A 88 -16.38 -12.21 -13.44
N GLU A 89 -17.38 -12.49 -12.61
CA GLU A 89 -17.57 -13.75 -11.85
C GLU A 89 -16.35 -14.18 -11.02
N ARG A 90 -15.47 -13.23 -10.71
CA ARG A 90 -14.22 -13.44 -9.97
C ARG A 90 -14.24 -12.69 -8.64
N ILE A 91 -13.47 -13.25 -7.70
CA ILE A 91 -13.27 -12.69 -6.37
C ILE A 91 -11.79 -12.33 -6.23
N LEU A 92 -11.52 -11.05 -6.02
CA LEU A 92 -10.17 -10.56 -5.76
C LEU A 92 -9.96 -10.45 -4.26
N TYR A 93 -8.81 -10.91 -3.81
CA TYR A 93 -8.34 -10.72 -2.46
C TYR A 93 -7.18 -9.75 -2.42
N VAL A 94 -7.21 -8.80 -1.50
CA VAL A 94 -6.19 -7.76 -1.38
C VAL A 94 -5.64 -7.75 0.04
N LEU A 95 -4.33 -7.88 0.19
CA LEU A 95 -3.62 -7.76 1.46
C LEU A 95 -3.27 -6.29 1.71
N VAL A 96 -3.77 -5.73 2.81
CA VAL A 96 -3.60 -4.32 3.16
C VAL A 96 -3.09 -4.19 4.59
N SER A 97 -2.18 -3.26 4.85
CA SER A 97 -1.81 -2.90 6.23
C SER A 97 -2.97 -2.24 6.97
N ASN A 98 -2.93 -2.25 8.30
CA ASN A 98 -3.85 -1.45 9.11
C ASN A 98 -3.69 0.07 8.95
N ALA A 99 -2.66 0.53 8.23
CA ALA A 99 -2.42 1.92 7.87
C ALA A 99 -2.75 2.20 6.39
N GLY A 100 -3.38 1.25 5.68
CA GLY A 100 -3.90 1.43 4.34
C GLY A 100 -2.93 1.19 3.17
N ARG A 101 -1.77 0.58 3.42
CA ARG A 101 -0.82 0.19 2.36
C ARG A 101 -1.25 -1.14 1.74
N VAL A 102 -1.51 -1.16 0.45
CA VAL A 102 -1.72 -2.40 -0.32
C VAL A 102 -0.38 -3.09 -0.55
N TYR A 103 -0.28 -4.38 -0.20
CA TYR A 103 0.94 -5.18 -0.32
C TYR A 103 0.91 -6.13 -1.50
N ASP A 104 -0.22 -6.82 -1.69
CA ASP A 104 -0.35 -7.91 -2.64
C ASP A 104 -1.83 -8.14 -2.95
N ALA A 105 -2.12 -8.83 -4.05
CA ALA A 105 -3.47 -9.22 -4.43
C ALA A 105 -3.47 -10.52 -5.24
N ASN A 106 -4.48 -11.36 -5.03
CA ASN A 106 -4.64 -12.63 -5.75
C ASN A 106 -6.11 -13.10 -5.77
N PHE A 107 -6.39 -14.17 -6.52
CA PHE A 107 -7.74 -14.75 -6.65
C PHE A 107 -7.99 -15.96 -5.74
N THR A 108 -7.06 -16.27 -4.83
CA THR A 108 -7.13 -17.47 -3.97
C THR A 108 -7.47 -17.15 -2.51
N GLY A 109 -7.24 -15.92 -2.06
CA GLY A 109 -7.36 -15.52 -0.66
C GLY A 109 -6.23 -15.99 0.24
N ALA A 110 -5.30 -16.80 -0.28
CA ALA A 110 -4.12 -17.26 0.43
C ALA A 110 -2.94 -16.32 0.16
N PHE A 111 -2.31 -15.84 1.23
CA PHE A 111 -1.07 -15.07 1.17
C PHE A 111 -0.02 -15.82 1.99
N LYS A 112 1.18 -15.97 1.44
CA LYS A 112 2.29 -16.61 2.15
C LYS A 112 2.93 -15.61 3.12
N ASP A 113 3.58 -16.14 4.15
CA ASP A 113 4.42 -15.37 5.08
C ASP A 113 3.70 -14.29 5.91
N ILE A 114 2.37 -14.34 6.02
CA ILE A 114 1.58 -13.51 6.94
C ILE A 114 1.48 -14.15 8.34
N LYS A 115 1.82 -13.40 9.41
CA LYS A 115 1.87 -13.87 10.82
C LYS A 115 0.80 -13.26 11.73
#